data_AF-A0A818G161-F1
#
_entry.id   AF-A0A818G161-F1
#
_cell.length_a   1.000
_cell.length_b   1.000
_cell.length_c   1.000
_cell.angle_alpha   90.00
_cell.angle_beta   90.00
_cell.angle_gamma   90.00
#
_symmetry.space_group_name_H-M   'P 1'
#
loop_
_entity.id
_entity.type
_entity.pdbx_description
1 polymer ?
#
loop_
_entity_poly.entity_id
_entity_poly.type
_entity_poly.pdbx_seq_one_letter_code
_entity_poly.pdbx_strand_id
1 'polypeptide(L)'
;IKRLHVQLNDKIISPRQGFLLRRAPGHCYFDFVQEIVFAHGKTMMEEEQKRKQNKQISTSNRDSASDISMPNGFIFEFQLHSTHGDAYYIGLNGLEFYDENGEQIGLAEQNIAACPHSVNTLNPGTDDDVRTPDKLIDGENNDIDGTHSWVAPILPNVINRVFVIFDRPTSVSMIKIWNYTKTSNRGVREFSLLVDDLLVWTGILDKMSENHDGKRKQKVPFNTILFSDERILTDHEKQTVLENKTSSDTMTGQISSQNQSVDYCKLLFEL
;
A
#
# COMPACT_ATOMS: atom_id res chain seq x y z
N ILE A 1 4.00 12.53 16.07
CA ILE A 1 3.41 13.37 15.01
C ILE A 1 3.89 14.80 15.22
N LYS A 2 4.49 15.44 14.20
CA LYS A 2 4.94 16.84 14.27
C LYS A 2 3.98 17.73 13.45
N ARG A 3 3.74 18.94 13.92
CA ARG A 3 2.90 19.95 13.24
C ARG A 3 3.77 21.16 12.88
N LEU A 4 3.65 21.61 11.64
CA LEU A 4 4.33 22.80 11.13
C LEU A 4 3.36 23.97 11.04
N HIS A 5 3.68 25.04 11.76
CA HIS A 5 3.03 26.34 11.59
C HIS A 5 3.95 27.25 10.79
N VAL A 6 3.40 27.97 9.82
CA VAL A 6 4.17 28.83 8.92
C VAL A 6 3.57 30.22 8.92
N GLN A 7 4.43 31.21 9.05
CA GLN A 7 4.11 32.63 9.08
C GLN A 7 4.98 33.36 8.07
N LEU A 8 4.38 34.27 7.31
CA LEU A 8 5.06 35.13 6.33
C LEU A 8 4.73 36.59 6.67
N ASN A 9 5.75 37.40 6.95
CA ASN A 9 5.60 38.81 7.36
C ASN A 9 4.55 38.99 8.46
N ASP A 10 4.71 38.23 9.54
CA ASP A 10 3.80 38.17 10.69
C ASP A 10 2.36 37.68 10.40
N LYS A 11 2.05 37.29 9.16
CA LYS A 11 0.76 36.68 8.79
C LYS A 11 0.85 35.16 8.76
N ILE A 12 0.02 34.49 9.54
CA ILE A 12 -0.04 33.02 9.54
C ILE A 12 -0.63 32.57 8.19
N ILE A 13 0.11 31.71 7.48
CA ILE A 13 -0.29 31.11 6.20
C ILE A 13 -0.59 29.61 6.33
N SER A 14 -0.25 29.00 7.46
CA SER A 14 -0.69 27.64 7.80
C SER A 14 -2.13 27.61 8.33
N PRO A 15 -2.86 26.49 8.19
CA PRO A 15 -4.13 26.27 8.87
C PRO A 15 -4.01 26.41 10.39
N ARG A 16 -5.15 26.60 11.07
CA ARG A 16 -5.20 26.73 12.53
C ARG A 16 -4.58 25.52 13.25
N GLN A 17 -4.75 24.33 12.69
CA GLN A 17 -4.24 23.06 13.22
C GLN A 17 -2.78 22.78 12.82
N GLY A 18 -2.17 23.65 12.00
CA GLY A 18 -0.86 23.45 11.38
C GLY A 18 -0.90 22.38 10.26
N PHE A 19 0.16 22.34 9.46
CA PHE A 19 0.37 21.25 8.51
C PHE A 19 0.90 20.02 9.24
N LEU A 20 0.37 18.85 8.92
CA LEU A 20 0.87 17.61 9.48
C LEU A 20 2.10 17.15 8.71
N LEU A 21 3.20 16.88 9.43
CA LEU A 21 4.42 16.38 8.80
C LEU A 21 4.50 14.85 8.91
N ARG A 22 4.80 14.22 7.78
CA ARG A 22 5.13 12.81 7.69
C ARG A 22 6.42 12.55 8.47
N ARG A 23 6.48 11.39 9.14
CA ARG A 23 7.73 10.96 9.80
C ARG A 23 8.70 10.49 8.71
N ALA A 24 9.99 10.76 8.89
CA ALA A 24 11.00 10.08 8.09
C ALA A 24 10.94 8.58 8.42
N PRO A 25 10.90 7.68 7.43
CA PRO A 25 10.69 6.25 7.67
C PRO A 25 11.98 5.52 8.07
N GLY A 26 13.11 6.22 8.18
CA GLY A 26 14.36 5.65 8.69
C GLY A 26 15.13 4.78 7.68
N HIS A 27 14.68 4.71 6.43
CA HIS A 27 15.36 4.08 5.30
C HIS A 27 15.42 5.05 4.11
N CYS A 28 16.02 4.69 2.98
CA CYS A 28 16.15 5.53 1.78
C CYS A 28 15.54 4.93 0.50
N TYR A 29 14.51 4.09 0.63
CA TYR A 29 13.87 3.41 -0.50
C TYR A 29 13.13 4.31 -1.49
N PHE A 30 12.79 5.54 -1.11
CA PHE A 30 12.12 6.51 -1.96
C PHE A 30 12.44 7.94 -1.53
N ASP A 31 12.10 8.91 -2.37
CA ASP A 31 12.27 10.32 -2.04
C ASP A 31 11.24 10.75 -0.97
N PHE A 32 11.72 11.26 0.16
CA PHE A 32 10.86 11.64 1.30
C PHE A 32 10.27 13.04 1.19
N VAL A 33 10.43 13.72 0.07
CA VAL A 33 9.81 15.02 -0.19
C VAL A 33 8.32 14.96 0.12
N GLN A 34 7.86 15.92 0.94
CA GLN A 34 6.45 16.12 1.26
C GLN A 34 6.03 17.47 0.69
N GLU A 35 5.07 17.48 -0.23
CA GLU A 35 4.54 18.73 -0.75
C GLU A 35 3.60 19.40 0.27
N ILE A 36 3.89 20.66 0.61
CA ILE A 36 3.04 21.48 1.49
C ILE A 36 2.41 22.59 0.67
N VAL A 37 1.12 22.43 0.38
CA VAL A 37 0.35 23.43 -0.36
C VAL A 37 -0.20 24.49 0.59
N PHE A 38 0.23 25.73 0.39
CA PHE A 38 -0.30 26.91 1.09
C PHE A 38 -1.56 27.41 0.35
N ALA A 39 -2.71 26.78 0.63
CA ALA A 39 -3.97 27.26 0.08
C ALA A 39 -4.31 28.64 0.67
N HIS A 40 -4.70 29.60 -0.16
CA HIS A 40 -5.19 30.91 0.27
C HIS A 40 -6.55 30.79 0.97
N GLY A 41 -6.55 30.36 2.24
CA GLY A 41 -7.60 30.55 3.25
C GLY A 41 -8.99 29.93 3.03
N LYS A 42 -9.51 29.82 1.79
CA LYS A 42 -10.91 29.44 1.51
C LYS A 42 -11.08 27.93 1.27
N THR A 43 -10.22 27.31 0.46
CA THR A 43 -10.38 25.91 0.02
C THR A 43 -10.23 24.90 1.15
N MET A 44 -9.27 25.09 2.07
CA MET A 44 -9.07 24.15 3.18
C MET A 44 -10.18 24.19 4.24
N MET A 45 -10.83 25.34 4.46
CA MET A 45 -11.97 25.41 5.40
C MET A 45 -13.20 24.69 4.85
N GLU A 46 -13.44 24.77 3.55
CA GLU A 46 -14.55 24.08 2.88
C GLU A 46 -14.36 22.54 2.87
N GLU A 47 -13.13 22.07 2.60
CA GLU A 47 -12.79 20.62 2.68
C GLU A 47 -12.90 20.07 4.11
N GLU A 48 -12.42 20.81 5.12
CA GLU A 48 -12.50 20.37 6.52
C GLU A 48 -13.94 20.40 7.06
N GLN A 49 -14.77 21.34 6.61
CA GLN A 49 -16.20 21.38 6.95
C GLN A 49 -17.00 20.24 6.31
N LYS A 50 -16.74 19.90 5.04
CA LYS A 50 -17.32 18.71 4.39
C LYS A 50 -16.96 17.42 5.14
N ARG A 51 -15.69 17.27 5.53
CA ARG A 51 -15.20 16.12 6.32
C ARG A 51 -15.90 16.00 7.68
N LYS A 52 -16.19 17.11 8.35
CA LYS A 52 -16.90 17.12 9.65
C LYS A 52 -18.39 16.84 9.52
N GLN A 53 -19.04 17.27 8.44
CA GLN A 53 -20.45 16.95 8.17
C GLN A 53 -20.64 15.46 7.87
N ASN A 54 -19.77 14.84 7.06
CA ASN A 54 -19.85 13.40 6.78
C ASN A 54 -19.60 12.53 8.02
N LYS A 55 -18.77 12.99 8.97
CA LYS A 55 -18.47 12.25 10.22
C LYS A 55 -19.62 12.23 11.25
N GLN A 56 -20.65 13.07 11.11
CA GLN A 56 -21.80 13.09 12.03
C GLN A 56 -22.90 12.09 11.68
N ILE A 57 -22.82 11.39 10.54
CA ILE A 57 -23.85 10.43 10.10
C ILE A 57 -23.58 9.01 10.60
N SER A 58 -22.36 8.70 11.07
CA SER A 58 -21.95 7.35 11.51
C SER A 58 -21.49 7.30 12.97
N THR A 59 -22.34 7.71 13.91
CA THR A 59 -22.20 7.29 15.31
C THR A 59 -23.46 6.53 15.74
N SER A 60 -23.44 5.22 15.50
CA SER A 60 -24.32 4.29 16.21
C SER A 60 -23.47 3.19 16.84
N ASN A 61 -23.55 3.11 18.17
CA ASN A 61 -22.86 2.15 19.04
C ASN A 61 -22.84 0.73 18.44
N ARG A 62 -21.65 0.16 18.27
CA ARG A 62 -21.46 -1.30 18.19
C ARG A 62 -20.15 -1.69 18.86
N ASP A 63 -20.27 -2.29 20.03
CA ASP A 63 -19.18 -3.01 20.68
C ASP A 63 -19.06 -4.41 20.04
N SER A 64 -17.82 -4.80 19.73
CA SER A 64 -17.31 -6.18 19.56
C SER A 64 -17.57 -6.90 18.22
N ALA A 65 -16.73 -6.61 17.22
CA ALA A 65 -15.96 -7.59 16.41
C ALA A 65 -15.17 -6.81 15.34
N SER A 66 -13.87 -6.59 15.56
CA SER A 66 -12.93 -5.89 14.66
C SER A 66 -13.52 -4.65 13.99
N ASP A 67 -13.50 -3.49 14.66
CA ASP A 67 -13.75 -2.20 14.01
C ASP A 67 -12.69 -2.01 12.91
N ILE A 68 -13.01 -2.43 11.68
CA ILE A 68 -12.20 -2.08 10.51
C ILE A 68 -12.57 -0.64 10.18
N SER A 69 -12.06 0.29 10.98
CA SER A 69 -12.07 1.70 10.61
C SER A 69 -11.12 1.89 9.44
N MET A 70 -11.57 2.55 8.37
CA MET A 70 -10.73 2.91 7.22
C MET A 70 -9.35 3.41 7.68
N PRO A 71 -8.24 2.77 7.27
CA PRO A 71 -6.93 3.23 7.64
C PRO A 71 -6.72 4.65 7.14
N ASN A 72 -6.15 5.50 7.99
CA ASN A 72 -5.77 6.86 7.65
C ASN A 72 -4.28 7.04 7.96
N GLY A 73 -3.48 7.27 6.93
CA GLY A 73 -2.04 7.41 7.07
C GLY A 73 -1.38 8.06 5.87
N PHE A 74 -0.07 8.25 5.95
CA PHE A 74 0.72 8.81 4.85
C PHE A 74 1.30 7.73 3.95
N ILE A 75 1.75 6.61 4.52
CA ILE A 75 2.47 5.56 3.79
C ILE A 75 1.69 4.26 3.93
N PHE A 76 1.33 3.68 2.78
CA PHE A 76 0.79 2.33 2.67
C PHE A 76 1.88 1.42 2.11
N GLU A 77 2.32 0.45 2.90
CA GLU A 77 3.41 -0.44 2.55
C GLU A 77 2.89 -1.88 2.39
N PHE A 78 3.05 -2.43 1.19
CA PHE A 78 2.90 -3.85 0.95
C PHE A 78 4.23 -4.55 1.18
N GLN A 79 4.27 -5.47 2.14
CA GLN A 79 5.36 -6.43 2.29
C GLN A 79 4.96 -7.73 1.60
N LEU A 80 5.70 -8.11 0.58
CA LEU A 80 5.42 -9.27 -0.27
C LEU A 80 6.30 -10.43 0.20
N HIS A 81 5.68 -11.47 0.76
CA HIS A 81 6.39 -12.53 1.49
C HIS A 81 6.70 -13.75 0.65
N SER A 82 5.83 -14.07 -0.32
CA SER A 82 6.02 -15.26 -1.17
C SER A 82 5.36 -15.10 -2.53
N THR A 83 5.77 -15.94 -3.47
CA THR A 83 5.19 -16.07 -4.81
C THR A 83 4.37 -17.36 -4.93
N HIS A 84 3.74 -17.56 -6.09
CA HIS A 84 3.08 -18.81 -6.44
C HIS A 84 4.02 -19.93 -6.91
N GLY A 85 5.34 -19.72 -6.92
CA GLY A 85 6.32 -20.77 -7.21
C GLY A 85 7.62 -20.33 -7.88
N ASP A 86 7.76 -19.06 -8.27
CA ASP A 86 9.03 -18.53 -8.79
C ASP A 86 9.95 -18.11 -7.63
N ALA A 87 11.19 -18.63 -7.63
CA ALA A 87 12.17 -18.40 -6.57
C ALA A 87 13.00 -17.11 -6.77
N TYR A 88 12.93 -16.49 -7.94
CA TYR A 88 13.83 -15.41 -8.34
C TYR A 88 13.12 -14.09 -8.57
N TYR A 89 11.84 -14.13 -8.95
CA TYR A 89 11.10 -12.93 -9.33
C TYR A 89 9.72 -12.90 -8.71
N ILE A 90 9.32 -11.71 -8.30
CA ILE A 90 7.98 -11.39 -7.83
C ILE A 90 7.42 -10.24 -8.64
N GLY A 91 6.13 -10.27 -8.94
CA GLY A 91 5.50 -9.22 -9.72
C GLY A 91 4.04 -8.99 -9.38
N LEU A 92 3.56 -7.83 -9.82
CA LEU A 92 2.16 -7.41 -9.77
C LEU A 92 1.85 -6.64 -11.07
N ASN A 93 0.60 -6.68 -11.49
CA ASN A 93 0.16 -5.90 -12.65
C ASN A 93 -0.26 -4.49 -12.26
N GLY A 94 -0.98 -4.33 -11.14
CA GLY A 94 -1.60 -3.05 -10.83
C GLY A 94 -2.16 -2.92 -9.43
N LEU A 95 -2.32 -1.68 -9.00
CA LEU A 95 -2.86 -1.24 -7.72
C LEU A 95 -3.81 -0.06 -7.94
N GLU A 96 -4.96 -0.09 -7.28
CA GLU A 96 -5.86 1.05 -7.21
C GLU A 96 -6.28 1.30 -5.76
N PHE A 97 -6.36 2.58 -5.40
CA PHE A 97 -6.73 3.05 -4.07
C PHE A 97 -8.00 3.89 -4.18
N TYR A 98 -8.89 3.76 -3.20
CA TYR A 98 -10.18 4.44 -3.18
C TYR A 98 -10.38 5.17 -1.85
N ASP A 99 -10.93 6.39 -1.93
CA ASP A 99 -11.10 7.30 -0.80
C ASP A 99 -12.30 6.93 0.10
N GLU A 100 -12.57 7.71 1.14
CA GLU A 100 -13.70 7.48 2.04
C GLU A 100 -15.10 7.53 1.38
N ASN A 101 -15.21 8.04 0.16
CA ASN A 101 -16.45 8.12 -0.61
C ASN A 101 -16.54 7.02 -1.68
N GLY A 102 -15.53 6.14 -1.77
CA GLY A 102 -15.45 5.10 -2.79
C GLY A 102 -15.00 5.62 -4.17
N GLU A 103 -14.44 6.84 -4.24
CA GLU A 103 -13.87 7.39 -5.47
C GLU A 103 -12.39 7.00 -5.59
N GLN A 104 -11.95 6.66 -6.80
CA GLN A 104 -10.55 6.29 -7.04
C GLN A 104 -9.63 7.50 -6.78
N ILE A 105 -8.60 7.28 -5.97
CA ILE A 105 -7.57 8.27 -5.69
C ILE A 105 -6.59 8.28 -6.86
N GLY A 106 -6.42 9.44 -7.50
CA GLY A 106 -5.41 9.63 -8.54
C GLY A 106 -4.00 9.58 -7.94
N LEU A 107 -3.20 8.62 -8.38
CA LEU A 107 -1.79 8.46 -8.00
C LEU A 107 -0.90 8.90 -9.16
N ALA A 108 0.21 9.55 -8.83
CA ALA A 108 1.25 9.93 -9.78
C ALA A 108 2.56 9.20 -9.44
N GLU A 109 3.56 9.30 -10.31
CA GLU A 109 4.83 8.57 -10.20
C GLU A 109 5.52 8.78 -8.85
N GLN A 110 5.47 9.99 -8.28
CA GLN A 110 6.04 10.27 -6.96
C GLN A 110 5.31 9.57 -5.80
N ASN A 111 4.10 9.07 -6.02
CA ASN A 111 3.32 8.37 -5.00
C ASN A 111 3.66 6.87 -4.93
N ILE A 112 4.44 6.31 -5.86
CA ILE A 112 4.73 4.88 -5.89
C ILE A 112 6.23 4.63 -5.81
N ALA A 113 6.62 3.65 -5.01
CA ALA A 113 8.00 3.18 -4.95
C ALA A 113 8.06 1.68 -4.64
N ALA A 114 9.20 1.05 -4.93
CA ALA A 114 9.43 -0.34 -4.57
C ALA A 114 10.88 -0.58 -4.12
N CYS A 115 11.07 -1.60 -3.29
CA CYS A 115 12.38 -2.07 -2.87
C CYS A 115 12.40 -3.61 -2.83
N PRO A 116 13.23 -4.28 -3.66
CA PRO A 116 14.00 -3.73 -4.77
C PRO A 116 13.13 -2.98 -5.80
N HIS A 117 13.72 -2.00 -6.50
CA HIS A 117 12.98 -1.11 -7.39
C HIS A 117 12.37 -1.88 -8.57
N SER A 118 13.18 -2.65 -9.28
CA SER A 118 12.74 -3.54 -10.37
C SER A 118 13.85 -4.54 -10.68
N VAL A 119 13.68 -5.35 -11.73
CA VAL A 119 14.76 -6.20 -12.27
C VAL A 119 16.01 -5.42 -12.69
N ASN A 120 15.89 -4.13 -13.02
CA ASN A 120 17.04 -3.28 -13.39
C ASN A 120 18.05 -3.14 -12.25
N THR A 121 17.65 -3.37 -10.99
CA THR A 121 18.58 -3.40 -9.85
C THR A 121 19.67 -4.47 -9.97
N LEU A 122 19.47 -5.53 -10.77
CA LEU A 122 20.47 -6.57 -10.97
C LEU A 122 21.63 -6.13 -11.87
N ASN A 123 21.40 -5.19 -12.80
CA ASN A 123 22.39 -4.69 -13.75
C ASN A 123 22.41 -3.16 -13.76
N PRO A 124 23.03 -2.51 -12.75
CA PRO A 124 23.10 -1.06 -12.68
C PRO A 124 23.79 -0.49 -13.93
N GLY A 125 23.08 0.40 -14.65
CA GLY A 125 23.58 1.06 -15.86
C GLY A 125 22.97 0.58 -17.18
N THR A 126 22.12 -0.45 -17.14
CA THR A 126 21.26 -0.85 -18.26
C THR A 126 19.81 -0.88 -17.76
N ASP A 127 19.16 0.29 -17.74
CA ASP A 127 17.74 0.43 -17.39
C ASP A 127 16.88 0.18 -18.64
N ASP A 128 16.98 -1.02 -19.20
CA ASP A 128 16.30 -1.40 -20.44
C ASP A 128 14.96 -2.09 -20.19
N ASP A 129 14.73 -2.63 -18.99
CA ASP A 129 13.46 -3.25 -18.64
C ASP A 129 12.43 -2.22 -18.18
N VAL A 130 11.28 -2.22 -18.84
CA VAL A 130 10.17 -1.26 -18.60
C VAL A 130 9.30 -1.61 -17.40
N ARG A 131 9.56 -2.74 -16.71
CA ARG A 131 8.71 -3.28 -15.63
C ARG A 131 9.01 -2.64 -14.28
N THR A 132 8.82 -1.33 -14.23
CA THR A 132 9.14 -0.44 -13.11
C THR A 132 7.89 -0.13 -12.26
N PRO A 133 8.04 0.39 -11.03
CA PRO A 133 6.92 0.59 -10.09
C PRO A 133 5.81 1.53 -10.60
N ASP A 134 6.11 2.47 -11.49
CA ASP A 134 5.12 3.35 -12.12
C ASP A 134 4.02 2.57 -12.86
N LYS A 135 4.33 1.37 -13.38
CA LYS A 135 3.35 0.49 -14.03
C LYS A 135 2.28 -0.03 -13.08
N LEU A 136 2.50 0.01 -11.78
CA LEU A 136 1.46 -0.39 -10.82
C LEU A 136 0.29 0.59 -10.76
N ILE A 137 0.45 1.81 -11.27
CA ILE A 137 -0.55 2.89 -11.13
C ILE A 137 -0.87 3.57 -12.45
N ASP A 138 -0.47 2.99 -13.59
CA ASP A 138 -0.69 3.58 -14.92
C ASP A 138 -2.10 3.33 -15.49
N GLY A 139 -2.88 2.48 -14.82
CA GLY A 139 -4.27 2.15 -15.16
C GLY A 139 -4.42 0.97 -16.13
N GLU A 140 -3.33 0.40 -16.64
CA GLU A 140 -3.33 -0.70 -17.63
C GLU A 140 -3.18 -2.07 -16.95
N ASN A 141 -4.15 -2.41 -16.09
CA ASN A 141 -4.02 -3.55 -15.17
C ASN A 141 -4.20 -4.95 -15.78
N ASN A 142 -4.78 -5.05 -16.97
CA ASN A 142 -5.13 -6.33 -17.62
C ASN A 142 -4.07 -6.80 -18.62
N ASP A 143 -2.85 -6.27 -18.52
CA ASP A 143 -1.76 -6.62 -19.41
C ASP A 143 -1.35 -8.10 -19.25
N ILE A 144 -1.15 -8.77 -20.37
CA ILE A 144 -0.75 -10.18 -20.47
C ILE A 144 0.73 -10.27 -20.90
N ASP A 145 1.21 -9.26 -21.62
CA ASP A 145 2.58 -9.19 -22.13
C ASP A 145 3.55 -8.66 -21.08
N GLY A 146 3.05 -8.15 -19.96
CA GLY A 146 3.79 -7.71 -18.78
C GLY A 146 4.63 -6.45 -18.98
N THR A 147 4.37 -5.64 -20.01
CA THR A 147 4.97 -4.31 -20.23
C THR A 147 4.33 -3.22 -19.36
N HIS A 148 3.08 -3.41 -18.94
CA HIS A 148 2.34 -2.64 -17.94
C HIS A 148 2.24 -3.44 -16.65
N SER A 149 3.39 -3.85 -16.13
CA SER A 149 3.48 -4.61 -14.90
C SER A 149 4.80 -4.33 -14.22
N TRP A 150 4.84 -4.49 -12.90
CA TRP A 150 6.07 -4.38 -12.13
C TRP A 150 6.63 -5.77 -11.81
N VAL A 151 7.95 -5.91 -11.93
CA VAL A 151 8.68 -7.12 -11.51
C VAL A 151 9.97 -6.74 -10.80
N ALA A 152 10.23 -7.39 -9.68
CA ALA A 152 11.45 -7.22 -8.91
C ALA A 152 12.12 -8.57 -8.61
N PRO A 153 13.45 -8.58 -8.42
CA PRO A 153 14.16 -9.77 -7.97
C PRO A 153 13.82 -10.09 -6.52
N ILE A 154 13.81 -11.37 -6.19
CA ILE A 154 13.79 -11.86 -4.81
C ILE A 154 15.24 -12.05 -4.39
N LEU A 155 15.69 -11.21 -3.46
CA LEU A 155 17.08 -11.23 -2.97
C LEU A 155 17.15 -11.86 -1.57
N PRO A 156 18.22 -12.60 -1.25
CA PRO A 156 18.39 -13.18 0.08
C PRO A 156 18.30 -12.13 1.19
N ASN A 157 17.50 -12.39 2.22
CA ASN A 157 17.30 -11.52 3.39
C ASN A 157 16.69 -10.14 3.09
N VAL A 158 16.15 -9.93 1.88
CA VAL A 158 15.45 -8.69 1.51
C VAL A 158 13.98 -9.02 1.31
N ILE A 159 13.11 -8.31 2.02
CA ILE A 159 11.66 -8.37 1.78
C ILE A 159 11.34 -7.44 0.62
N ASN A 160 10.64 -7.95 -0.38
CA ASN A 160 10.11 -7.13 -1.47
C ASN A 160 8.99 -6.23 -0.93
N ARG A 161 9.14 -4.92 -1.12
CA ARG A 161 8.22 -3.90 -0.64
C ARG A 161 7.71 -3.04 -1.77
N VAL A 162 6.43 -2.68 -1.72
CA VAL A 162 5.82 -1.64 -2.55
C VAL A 162 5.21 -0.59 -1.62
N PHE A 163 5.46 0.68 -1.91
CA PHE A 163 5.01 1.81 -1.10
C PHE A 163 4.09 2.70 -1.92
N VAL A 164 2.91 3.04 -1.37
CA VAL A 164 2.07 4.13 -1.84
C VAL A 164 2.13 5.28 -0.83
N ILE A 165 2.57 6.45 -1.29
CA ILE A 165 3.02 7.56 -0.45
C ILE A 165 2.17 8.80 -0.74
N PHE A 166 1.54 9.35 0.29
CA PHE A 166 0.73 10.56 0.23
C PHE A 166 1.40 11.73 0.96
N ASP A 167 1.16 12.95 0.48
CA ASP A 167 1.63 14.19 1.12
C ASP A 167 0.77 14.65 2.29
N ARG A 168 -0.42 14.06 2.43
CA ARG A 168 -1.36 14.30 3.52
C ARG A 168 -1.86 12.94 4.03
N PRO A 169 -2.33 12.85 5.28
CA PRO A 169 -3.01 11.65 5.73
C PRO A 169 -4.24 11.39 4.87
N THR A 170 -4.27 10.24 4.22
CA THR A 170 -5.32 9.82 3.30
C THR A 170 -6.06 8.64 3.91
N SER A 171 -7.38 8.75 3.98
CA SER A 171 -8.24 7.63 4.38
C SER A 171 -8.49 6.75 3.15
N VAL A 172 -8.35 5.45 3.32
CA VAL A 172 -8.54 4.49 2.22
C VAL A 172 -9.68 3.54 2.58
N SER A 173 -10.74 3.54 1.76
CA SER A 173 -11.89 2.64 1.95
C SER A 173 -11.66 1.27 1.33
N MET A 174 -10.90 1.22 0.23
CA MET A 174 -10.71 0.02 -0.56
C MET A 174 -9.40 0.09 -1.35
N ILE A 175 -8.79 -1.07 -1.52
CA ILE A 175 -7.63 -1.27 -2.40
C ILE A 175 -7.93 -2.42 -3.34
N LYS A 176 -7.70 -2.24 -4.65
CA LYS A 176 -7.74 -3.32 -5.64
C LYS A 176 -6.33 -3.70 -6.07
N ILE A 177 -6.10 -4.99 -6.24
CA ILE A 177 -4.79 -5.57 -6.53
C ILE A 177 -4.92 -6.54 -7.69
N TRP A 178 -4.19 -6.26 -8.78
CA TRP A 178 -4.05 -7.16 -9.93
C TRP A 178 -2.75 -7.94 -9.81
N ASN A 179 -2.86 -9.26 -9.71
CA ASN A 179 -1.71 -10.14 -9.58
C ASN A 179 -1.04 -10.38 -10.94
N TYR A 180 0.23 -10.80 -10.94
CA TYR A 180 1.03 -10.93 -12.17
C TYR A 180 0.53 -12.04 -13.10
N THR A 181 0.23 -11.68 -14.34
CA THR A 181 -0.38 -12.57 -15.34
C THR A 181 0.63 -13.21 -16.29
N LYS A 182 1.64 -12.47 -16.77
CA LYS A 182 2.59 -12.93 -17.82
C LYS A 182 3.26 -14.26 -17.48
N THR A 183 3.65 -14.43 -16.22
CA THR A 183 4.21 -15.70 -15.71
C THR A 183 3.64 -15.91 -14.32
N SER A 184 2.47 -16.55 -14.27
CA SER A 184 1.64 -16.69 -13.07
C SER A 184 2.39 -17.18 -11.81
N ASN A 185 3.45 -17.96 -11.95
CA ASN A 185 4.32 -18.39 -10.83
C ASN A 185 5.04 -17.24 -10.12
N ARG A 186 5.27 -16.10 -10.79
CA ARG A 186 5.87 -14.88 -10.23
C ARG A 186 4.87 -14.00 -9.50
N GLY A 187 3.58 -14.29 -9.62
CA GLY A 187 2.55 -13.55 -8.89
C GLY A 187 2.77 -13.65 -7.38
N VAL A 188 2.46 -12.56 -6.67
CA VAL A 188 2.45 -12.50 -5.21
C VAL A 188 1.45 -13.53 -4.68
N ARG A 189 1.83 -14.27 -3.65
CA ARG A 189 0.95 -15.21 -2.94
C ARG A 189 0.60 -14.69 -1.56
N GLU A 190 1.56 -14.52 -0.66
CA GLU A 190 1.32 -13.99 0.69
C GLU A 190 1.86 -12.56 0.81
N PHE A 191 1.08 -11.68 1.44
CA PHE A 191 1.49 -10.29 1.68
C PHE A 191 0.91 -9.73 2.98
N SER A 192 1.53 -8.67 3.48
CA SER A 192 1.02 -7.83 4.55
C SER A 192 0.91 -6.39 4.07
N LEU A 193 -0.10 -5.67 4.56
CA LEU A 193 -0.26 -4.22 4.35
C LEU A 193 -0.08 -3.50 5.68
N LEU A 194 0.83 -2.54 5.69
CA LEU A 194 1.09 -1.65 6.81
C LEU A 194 0.68 -0.22 6.44
N VAL A 195 0.21 0.53 7.43
CA VAL A 195 -0.10 1.96 7.29
C VAL A 195 0.64 2.72 8.37
N ASP A 196 1.56 3.60 7.97
CA ASP A 196 2.48 4.32 8.86
C ASP A 196 3.15 3.38 9.90
N ASP A 197 3.67 2.25 9.42
CA ASP A 197 4.34 1.16 10.19
C ASP A 197 3.41 0.25 11.01
N LEU A 198 2.10 0.46 10.96
CA LEU A 198 1.13 -0.37 11.67
C LEU A 198 0.53 -1.42 10.74
N LEU A 199 0.66 -2.70 11.07
CA LEU A 199 0.02 -3.79 10.32
C LEU A 199 -1.51 -3.64 10.39
N VAL A 200 -2.15 -3.48 9.22
CA VAL A 200 -3.62 -3.38 9.12
C VAL A 200 -4.23 -4.60 8.44
N TRP A 201 -3.46 -5.33 7.62
CA TRP A 201 -3.97 -6.48 6.88
C TRP A 201 -2.88 -7.52 6.61
N THR A 202 -3.27 -8.80 6.61
CA THR A 202 -2.48 -9.90 6.04
C THR A 202 -3.38 -10.71 5.12
N GLY A 203 -2.91 -10.95 3.89
CA GLY A 203 -3.73 -11.56 2.84
C GLY A 203 -2.98 -12.61 2.03
N ILE A 204 -3.76 -13.41 1.30
CA ILE A 204 -3.27 -14.33 0.27
C ILE A 204 -3.94 -13.95 -1.04
N LEU A 205 -3.18 -13.76 -2.10
CA LEU A 205 -3.70 -13.60 -3.46
C LEU A 205 -3.73 -14.96 -4.15
N ASP A 206 -4.74 -15.17 -4.99
CA ASP A 206 -4.82 -16.35 -5.83
C ASP A 206 -3.89 -16.24 -7.04
N LYS A 207 -3.43 -17.42 -7.49
CA LYS A 207 -2.62 -17.54 -8.71
C LYS A 207 -3.50 -17.23 -9.91
N MET A 208 -3.02 -16.38 -10.82
CA MET A 208 -3.71 -16.17 -12.08
C MET A 208 -3.70 -17.45 -12.92
N SER A 209 -4.88 -17.92 -13.33
CA SER A 209 -5.00 -19.09 -14.18
C SER A 209 -4.56 -18.74 -15.60
N GLU A 210 -3.60 -19.49 -16.14
CA GLU A 210 -3.32 -19.47 -17.57
C GLU A 210 -4.59 -19.99 -18.29
N ASN A 211 -5.24 -19.13 -19.07
CA ASN A 211 -6.39 -19.53 -19.88
C ASN A 211 -5.91 -20.45 -21.01
N HIS A 212 -5.63 -21.71 -20.68
CA HIS A 212 -5.36 -22.76 -21.66
C HIS A 212 -6.63 -23.43 -22.16
N ASP A 213 -7.80 -23.15 -21.56
CA ASP A 213 -9.06 -23.75 -21.97
C ASP A 213 -10.19 -22.71 -21.92
N GLY A 214 -10.76 -22.39 -23.09
CA GLY A 214 -11.73 -21.31 -23.31
C GLY A 214 -13.12 -21.49 -22.66
N LYS A 215 -13.19 -22.03 -21.44
CA LYS A 215 -14.45 -22.36 -20.75
C LYS A 215 -14.56 -21.88 -19.30
N ARG A 216 -13.58 -21.20 -18.73
CA ARG A 216 -13.74 -20.52 -17.43
C ARG A 216 -13.43 -19.03 -17.57
N LYS A 217 -14.47 -18.21 -17.58
CA LYS A 217 -14.36 -16.78 -17.32
C LYS A 217 -13.85 -16.64 -15.88
N GLN A 218 -12.56 -16.38 -15.68
CA GLN A 218 -12.07 -15.89 -14.40
C GLN A 218 -12.85 -14.59 -14.12
N LYS A 219 -13.63 -14.59 -13.04
CA LYS A 219 -14.81 -13.71 -12.95
C LYS A 219 -14.44 -12.25 -12.74
N VAL A 220 -13.25 -11.95 -12.21
CA VAL A 220 -12.68 -10.60 -12.10
C VAL A 220 -11.14 -10.76 -11.98
N PRO A 221 -10.30 -9.95 -12.65
CA PRO A 221 -8.83 -10.11 -12.67
C PRO A 221 -8.12 -9.46 -11.47
N PHE A 222 -8.85 -9.11 -10.42
CA PHE A 222 -8.29 -8.43 -9.24
C PHE A 222 -8.88 -8.96 -7.94
N ASN A 223 -8.15 -8.70 -6.87
CA ASN A 223 -8.55 -8.95 -5.49
C ASN A 223 -8.77 -7.61 -4.79
N THR A 224 -9.70 -7.56 -3.84
CA THR A 224 -10.10 -6.35 -3.13
C THR A 224 -9.78 -6.48 -1.65
N ILE A 225 -9.09 -5.50 -1.08
CA ILE A 225 -9.06 -5.28 0.37
C ILE A 225 -10.11 -4.22 0.67
N LEU A 226 -11.09 -4.55 1.50
CA LEU A 226 -12.19 -3.65 1.85
C LEU A 226 -12.09 -3.24 3.32
N PHE A 227 -12.04 -1.93 3.56
CA PHE A 227 -12.02 -1.32 4.89
C PHE A 227 -13.30 -0.54 5.23
N SER A 228 -14.34 -0.67 4.40
CA SER A 228 -15.62 0.04 4.56
C SER A 228 -16.77 -0.93 4.74
N ASP A 229 -17.63 -0.64 5.73
CA ASP A 229 -18.90 -1.31 5.98
C ASP A 229 -20.06 -0.71 5.16
N GLU A 230 -19.78 0.23 4.25
CA GLU A 230 -20.79 0.81 3.39
C GLU A 230 -21.38 -0.25 2.46
N ARG A 231 -22.65 -0.59 2.72
CA ARG A 231 -23.33 -1.73 2.07
C ARG A 231 -23.25 -1.69 0.55
N ILE A 232 -23.25 -0.51 -0.07
CA ILE A 232 -23.18 -0.36 -1.53
C ILE A 232 -21.81 -0.83 -2.04
N LEU A 233 -20.72 -0.36 -1.41
CA LEU A 233 -19.37 -0.79 -1.74
C LEU A 233 -19.17 -2.27 -1.43
N THR A 234 -19.66 -2.72 -0.26
CA THR A 234 -19.59 -4.14 0.12
C THR A 234 -20.32 -5.02 -0.89
N ASP A 235 -21.54 -4.67 -1.29
CA ASP A 235 -22.36 -5.41 -2.25
C ASP A 235 -21.72 -5.48 -3.64
N HIS A 236 -21.10 -4.38 -4.08
CA HIS A 236 -20.42 -4.30 -5.37
C HIS A 236 -19.18 -5.21 -5.42
N GLU A 237 -18.44 -5.34 -4.32
CA GLU A 237 -17.14 -6.02 -4.27
C GLU A 237 -17.19 -7.44 -3.69
N LYS A 238 -18.38 -7.97 -3.34
CA LYS A 238 -18.53 -9.28 -2.65
C LYS A 238 -17.76 -10.46 -3.25
N GLN A 239 -17.45 -10.41 -4.55
CA GLN A 239 -16.81 -11.51 -5.26
C GLN A 239 -15.29 -11.42 -5.34
N THR A 240 -14.71 -10.30 -4.91
CA THR A 240 -13.27 -9.99 -5.02
C THR A 240 -12.64 -9.72 -3.65
N VAL A 241 -13.43 -9.51 -2.61
CA VAL A 241 -12.94 -9.23 -1.25
C VAL A 241 -12.13 -10.39 -0.68
N LEU A 242 -10.91 -10.07 -0.24
CA LEU A 242 -10.02 -10.98 0.48
C LEU A 242 -10.44 -11.13 1.95
N GLU A 243 -10.13 -12.27 2.55
CA GLU A 243 -10.30 -12.49 3.99
C GLU A 243 -9.08 -11.95 4.78
N ASN A 244 -9.34 -11.21 5.86
CA ASN A 244 -8.30 -10.73 6.76
C ASN A 244 -7.93 -11.82 7.76
N LYS A 245 -6.63 -12.11 7.93
CA LYS A 245 -6.15 -13.17 8.83
C LYS A 245 -5.56 -12.66 10.16
N THR A 246 -5.77 -11.40 10.54
CA THR A 246 -5.05 -10.78 11.66
C THR A 246 -5.49 -11.15 13.08
N SER A 247 -6.41 -12.10 13.33
CA SER A 247 -6.72 -12.56 14.71
C SER A 247 -7.37 -13.94 14.80
N SER A 248 -6.58 -15.02 14.72
CA SER A 248 -6.66 -16.25 15.54
C SER A 248 -5.75 -17.32 14.93
N ASP A 249 -4.46 -17.32 15.27
CA ASP A 249 -3.60 -18.52 15.20
C ASP A 249 -2.27 -18.21 15.89
N THR A 250 -2.31 -18.18 17.22
CA THR A 250 -1.09 -18.29 18.03
C THR A 250 -1.38 -19.28 19.15
N MET A 251 -0.99 -20.53 18.95
CA MET A 251 -0.34 -21.44 19.92
C MET A 251 -0.58 -22.88 19.48
N THR A 252 0.42 -23.48 18.83
CA THR A 252 1.02 -24.80 19.16
C THR A 252 2.05 -25.16 18.09
N GLY A 253 3.24 -24.56 18.20
CA GLY A 253 4.42 -24.97 17.45
C GLY A 253 5.59 -25.03 18.41
N GLN A 254 6.03 -26.24 18.72
CA GLN A 254 7.04 -26.55 19.73
C GLN A 254 8.36 -25.80 19.49
N ILE A 255 8.81 -25.10 20.53
CA ILE A 255 10.13 -24.50 20.63
C ILE A 255 11.15 -25.66 20.66
N SER A 256 11.96 -25.78 19.62
CA SER A 256 13.27 -26.42 19.72
C SER A 256 14.34 -25.33 19.64
N SER A 257 15.03 -25.18 20.76
CA SER A 257 16.06 -24.18 21.02
C SER A 257 17.36 -24.51 20.27
N GLN A 258 17.88 -23.56 19.50
CA GLN A 258 19.32 -23.38 19.37
C GLN A 258 19.66 -21.88 19.39
N ASN A 259 20.40 -21.52 20.44
CA ASN A 259 20.99 -20.21 20.66
C ASN A 259 22.02 -19.89 19.58
N GLN A 260 21.89 -18.75 18.91
CA GLN A 260 23.05 -18.02 18.40
C GLN A 260 22.91 -16.53 18.74
N SER A 261 23.92 -16.08 19.50
CA SER A 261 24.18 -14.69 19.87
C SER A 261 24.32 -13.84 18.61
N VAL A 262 23.58 -12.74 18.53
CA VAL A 262 23.81 -11.68 17.54
C VAL A 262 24.37 -10.48 18.29
N ASP A 263 25.64 -10.20 18.03
CA ASP A 263 26.37 -9.04 18.51
C ASP A 263 25.73 -7.74 18.01
N TYR A 264 25.36 -6.87 18.95
CA TYR A 264 24.98 -5.49 18.64
C TYR A 264 26.24 -4.67 18.30
N CYS A 265 26.46 -4.38 17.02
CA CYS A 265 27.39 -3.33 16.61
C CYS A 265 26.80 -1.95 16.97
N LYS A 266 27.29 -1.39 18.07
CA LYS A 266 27.22 0.04 18.42
C LYS A 266 27.85 0.87 17.29
N LEU A 267 27.07 1.69 16.59
CA LEU A 267 27.59 2.88 15.90
C LEU A 267 27.24 4.11 16.73
N LEU A 268 28.27 4.70 17.32
CA LEU A 268 28.30 6.05 17.85
C LEU A 268 28.29 7.04 16.67
N PHE A 269 27.39 8.01 16.69
CA PHE A 269 27.61 9.27 15.99
C PHE A 269 27.60 10.38 17.04
N GLU A 270 28.77 10.96 17.25
CA GLU A 270 28.93 12.30 17.81
C GLU A 270 28.48 13.32 16.76
N LEU A 271 27.51 14.17 17.13
CA LEU A 271 27.46 15.61 16.83
C LEU A 271 26.69 16.29 17.97
#